data_AF-A0A269TI89-F1
#
_entry.id   AF-A0A269TI89-F1
#
_cell.length_a   1.000
_cell.length_b   1.000
_cell.length_c   1.000
_cell.angle_alpha   90.00
_cell.angle_beta   90.00
_cell.angle_gamma   90.00
#
_symmetry.space_group_name_H-M   'P 1'
#
loop_
_entity.id
_entity.type
_entity.pdbx_description
1 polymer ?
#
loop_
_entity_poly.entity_id
_entity_poly.type
_entity_poly.pdbx_seq_one_letter_code
_entity_poly.pdbx_strand_id
1 'polypeptide(L)'
;MKRKFILFSIISLSLGFLITAVACSTEIPNKPEPVKPAQINQPITSRPIRKPKLVDPIKKNHFVEVPVPWTEKEYPEPTIFPKIEKGAAIFEKSTQDDQPYLQISTWNYKWFTFSDFYWVFENHLNENWYLDKSKIFYDEKEKKWSYARDKSSNNSNGSKNFAGRFLIKEYWRYGDSMQKIINNNYGFYWSENIVRTFSEQKPSPDHLKSISLVKNEKDLKTSLRLNQEDQSKYLNYFKILLEDPNKTPPSDEELLREFTPWSDTFNFTTIKSKLDFANYDYLFAKDLYSLNTRTINYEIADLNGGVNINSYNIDPENKTLKINLGFDFEKQTCYGICASTYEYRYEWNRLNSMFIPIKKNSIDSFDMNQWNLDLEFLYPQKKDSLELHK
;
A
#
# COMPACT_ATOMS: atom_id res chain seq x y z
N MET A 1 66.07 14.05 -20.21
CA MET A 1 66.82 13.25 -19.23
C MET A 1 65.88 12.75 -18.14
N LYS A 2 65.94 11.44 -17.85
CA LYS A 2 65.43 10.70 -16.68
C LYS A 2 63.90 10.54 -16.50
N ARG A 3 63.42 9.42 -17.05
CA ARG A 3 62.29 8.60 -16.57
C ARG A 3 62.49 8.22 -15.09
N LYS A 4 61.40 8.08 -14.34
CA LYS A 4 61.31 7.12 -13.22
C LYS A 4 59.96 6.38 -13.26
N PHE A 5 60.07 5.09 -13.51
CA PHE A 5 59.09 4.05 -13.23
C PHE A 5 58.94 3.89 -11.71
N ILE A 6 57.73 3.59 -11.24
CA ILE A 6 57.51 2.89 -9.97
C ILE A 6 56.57 1.73 -10.27
N LEU A 7 57.02 0.55 -9.84
CA LEU A 7 56.44 -0.78 -10.03
C LEU A 7 56.22 -1.40 -8.64
N PHE A 8 55.16 -2.19 -8.55
CA PHE A 8 54.82 -3.21 -7.53
C PHE A 8 54.44 -2.74 -6.11
N SER A 9 53.25 -3.16 -5.64
CA SER A 9 53.16 -4.45 -4.94
C SER A 9 51.71 -4.94 -4.82
N ILE A 10 51.48 -6.16 -5.27
CA ILE A 10 50.26 -6.94 -5.09
C ILE A 10 50.42 -7.66 -3.75
N ILE A 11 49.52 -7.42 -2.80
CA ILE A 11 49.37 -8.27 -1.62
C ILE A 11 47.99 -8.92 -1.70
N SER A 12 47.99 -10.17 -2.14
CA SER A 12 46.92 -11.13 -1.95
C SER A 12 46.84 -11.51 -0.48
N LEU A 13 45.79 -11.09 0.22
CA LEU A 13 45.39 -11.69 1.49
C LEU A 13 44.16 -12.58 1.26
N SER A 14 44.43 -13.87 1.10
CA SER A 14 43.46 -14.95 1.25
C SER A 14 43.02 -15.02 2.71
N LEU A 15 41.81 -14.54 3.00
CA LEU A 15 41.18 -14.73 4.30
C LEU A 15 40.54 -16.13 4.32
N GLY A 16 41.19 -17.03 5.04
CA GLY A 16 40.74 -18.40 5.24
C GLY A 16 39.42 -18.47 6.01
N PHE A 17 38.55 -19.35 5.54
CA PHE A 17 37.36 -19.80 6.25
C PHE A 17 37.76 -20.48 7.56
N LEU A 18 37.39 -19.88 8.69
CA LEU A 18 37.34 -20.57 9.98
C LEU A 18 35.95 -21.20 10.09
N ILE A 19 35.85 -22.51 9.87
CA ILE A 19 34.67 -23.31 10.18
C ILE A 19 34.79 -23.72 11.65
N THR A 20 34.06 -23.03 12.53
CA THR A 20 33.83 -23.52 13.88
C THR A 20 32.66 -24.50 13.87
N ALA A 21 32.98 -25.78 14.06
CA ALA A 21 32.01 -26.82 14.35
C ALA A 21 31.42 -26.55 15.75
N VAL A 22 30.14 -26.21 15.81
CA VAL A 22 29.38 -26.20 17.07
C VAL A 22 28.82 -27.60 17.27
N ALA A 23 29.29 -28.26 18.33
CA ALA A 23 28.78 -29.54 18.78
C ALA A 23 27.32 -29.40 19.24
N CYS A 24 26.45 -30.24 18.67
CA CYS A 24 25.07 -30.40 19.11
C CYS A 24 25.02 -30.93 20.55
N SER A 25 24.58 -30.09 21.49
CA SER A 25 24.01 -30.57 22.75
C SER A 25 22.57 -30.99 22.48
N THR A 26 22.28 -32.27 22.73
CA THR A 26 20.94 -32.86 22.61
C THR A 26 20.27 -32.81 23.98
N GLU A 27 19.60 -31.70 24.28
CA GLU A 27 18.57 -31.68 25.33
C GLU A 27 17.21 -31.86 24.68
N ILE A 28 16.57 -32.98 25.01
CA ILE A 28 15.22 -33.36 24.62
C ILE A 28 14.24 -32.48 25.44
N PRO A 29 13.46 -31.58 24.83
CA PRO A 29 12.43 -30.85 25.57
C PRO A 29 11.23 -31.78 25.81
N ASN A 30 10.77 -31.82 27.06
CA ASN A 30 9.56 -32.52 27.46
C ASN A 30 8.35 -32.10 26.62
N LYS A 31 7.59 -33.11 26.19
CA LYS A 31 6.34 -32.99 25.42
C LYS A 31 5.31 -32.14 26.20
N PRO A 32 4.86 -31.00 25.69
CA PRO A 32 3.75 -30.27 26.31
C PRO A 32 2.44 -31.04 26.14
N GLU A 33 1.62 -31.04 27.20
CA GLU A 33 0.28 -31.64 27.20
C GLU A 33 -0.62 -31.01 26.12
N PRO A 34 -1.52 -31.80 25.50
CA PRO A 34 -2.42 -31.31 24.47
C PRO A 34 -3.47 -30.36 25.08
N VAL A 35 -3.38 -29.08 24.71
CA VAL A 35 -4.43 -28.08 24.97
C VAL A 35 -5.67 -28.46 24.17
N LYS A 36 -6.81 -28.56 24.85
CA LYS A 36 -8.13 -28.82 24.22
C LYS A 36 -8.44 -27.74 23.18
N PRO A 37 -8.90 -28.10 21.96
CA PRO A 37 -9.25 -27.12 20.95
C PRO A 37 -10.44 -26.27 21.40
N ALA A 38 -10.25 -24.95 21.36
CA ALA A 38 -11.33 -23.98 21.50
C ALA A 38 -12.31 -24.14 20.32
N GLN A 39 -13.61 -24.08 20.63
CA GLN A 39 -14.67 -24.20 19.64
C GLN A 39 -14.61 -23.03 18.64
N ILE A 40 -14.41 -23.38 17.36
CA ILE A 40 -14.40 -22.46 16.23
C ILE A 40 -15.86 -22.08 15.92
N ASN A 41 -16.19 -20.80 16.06
CA ASN A 41 -17.43 -20.25 15.51
C ASN A 41 -17.34 -20.28 13.97
N GLN A 42 -18.32 -20.95 13.35
CA GLN A 42 -18.40 -21.16 11.90
C GLN A 42 -18.59 -19.83 11.13
N PRO A 43 -18.12 -19.75 9.88
CA PRO A 43 -18.32 -18.59 9.03
C PRO A 43 -19.78 -18.44 8.60
N ILE A 44 -20.25 -17.20 8.61
CA ILE A 44 -21.58 -16.77 8.17
C ILE A 44 -21.71 -17.06 6.66
N THR A 45 -22.57 -18.02 6.30
CA THR A 45 -22.97 -18.28 4.92
C THR A 45 -24.03 -17.26 4.48
N SER A 46 -23.78 -16.57 3.38
CA SER A 46 -24.74 -15.63 2.77
C SER A 46 -25.92 -16.40 2.17
N ARG A 47 -27.15 -15.99 2.52
CA ARG A 47 -28.40 -16.55 1.97
C ARG A 47 -28.73 -15.93 0.59
N PRO A 48 -29.35 -16.68 -0.33
CA PRO A 48 -29.80 -16.15 -1.62
C PRO A 48 -31.11 -15.34 -1.48
N ILE A 49 -31.16 -14.21 -2.19
CA ILE A 49 -32.27 -13.25 -2.22
C ILE A 49 -33.47 -13.83 -3.00
N ARG A 50 -34.67 -13.86 -2.40
CA ARG A 50 -35.94 -14.17 -3.08
C ARG A 50 -36.42 -12.95 -3.88
N LYS A 51 -36.81 -13.16 -5.15
CA LYS A 51 -37.54 -12.16 -5.96
C LYS A 51 -39.02 -12.11 -5.56
N PRO A 52 -39.63 -10.94 -5.33
CA PRO A 52 -41.09 -10.82 -5.17
C PRO A 52 -41.82 -10.89 -6.52
N LYS A 53 -43.02 -11.49 -6.49
CA LYS A 53 -43.97 -11.57 -7.62
C LYS A 53 -44.75 -10.26 -7.77
N LEU A 54 -45.00 -9.86 -9.03
CA LEU A 54 -46.04 -8.90 -9.41
C LEU A 54 -47.44 -9.51 -9.24
N VAL A 55 -48.40 -8.71 -8.75
CA VAL A 55 -49.83 -8.85 -9.02
C VAL A 55 -50.46 -7.45 -9.14
N ASP A 56 -51.13 -7.21 -10.27
CA ASP A 56 -51.99 -6.05 -10.62
C ASP A 56 -53.50 -6.39 -10.34
N PRO A 57 -54.51 -5.52 -10.59
CA PRO A 57 -54.77 -4.26 -9.89
C PRO A 57 -56.31 -3.99 -9.63
N ILE A 58 -56.61 -2.86 -8.96
CA ILE A 58 -57.86 -2.03 -8.98
C ILE A 58 -59.11 -2.49 -8.17
N LYS A 59 -59.61 -1.61 -7.28
CA LYS A 59 -60.92 -0.88 -7.43
C LYS A 59 -61.19 0.23 -6.37
N LYS A 60 -61.19 1.47 -6.89
CA LYS A 60 -62.02 2.69 -6.70
C LYS A 60 -62.60 3.11 -5.33
N ASN A 61 -62.20 4.34 -4.99
CA ASN A 61 -62.94 5.53 -4.52
C ASN A 61 -63.67 5.51 -3.17
N HIS A 62 -63.25 6.39 -2.24
CA HIS A 62 -64.03 7.52 -1.69
C HIS A 62 -63.06 8.48 -0.95
N PHE A 63 -63.36 9.78 -0.98
CA PHE A 63 -62.48 10.87 -0.51
C PHE A 63 -62.10 10.72 0.97
N VAL A 64 -60.80 10.80 1.28
CA VAL A 64 -60.27 10.92 2.64
C VAL A 64 -59.17 11.98 2.62
N GLU A 65 -59.26 12.87 3.61
CA GLU A 65 -58.30 13.87 4.11
C GLU A 65 -56.92 13.85 3.46
N VAL A 66 -56.45 15.01 2.98
CA VAL A 66 -55.05 15.18 2.53
C VAL A 66 -54.14 14.99 3.73
N PRO A 67 -53.42 13.85 3.85
CA PRO A 67 -52.45 13.67 4.92
C PRO A 67 -51.24 14.51 4.56
N VAL A 68 -50.71 15.25 5.52
CA VAL A 68 -49.40 15.90 5.39
C VAL A 68 -48.38 14.78 5.09
N PRO A 69 -47.71 14.75 3.92
CA PRO A 69 -46.95 13.58 3.46
C PRO A 69 -45.56 13.45 4.11
N TRP A 70 -45.40 13.97 5.33
CA TRP A 70 -44.19 13.81 6.14
C TRP A 70 -44.48 13.03 7.42
N THR A 71 -45.56 12.24 7.46
CA THR A 71 -45.67 11.16 8.43
C THR A 71 -44.54 10.18 8.20
N GLU A 72 -43.63 10.12 9.19
CA GLU A 72 -42.73 9.01 9.50
C GLU A 72 -42.46 8.11 8.29
N LYS A 73 -41.64 8.58 7.34
CA LYS A 73 -40.81 7.59 6.65
C LYS A 73 -40.03 6.93 7.78
N GLU A 74 -40.35 5.68 8.07
CA GLU A 74 -39.49 4.78 8.85
C GLU A 74 -38.10 4.96 8.27
N TYR A 75 -37.28 5.79 8.91
CA TYR A 75 -35.88 5.86 8.56
C TYR A 75 -35.38 4.46 8.86
N PRO A 76 -34.78 3.76 7.88
CA PRO A 76 -34.25 2.43 8.12
C PRO A 76 -33.40 2.50 9.38
N GLU A 77 -33.65 1.57 10.30
CA GLU A 77 -32.90 1.43 11.54
C GLU A 77 -31.42 1.64 11.23
N PRO A 78 -30.77 2.60 11.91
CA PRO A 78 -29.43 3.03 11.56
C PRO A 78 -28.48 1.83 11.50
N THR A 79 -28.00 1.44 10.31
CA THR A 79 -27.02 0.35 10.15
C THR A 79 -25.74 0.69 10.92
N ILE A 80 -25.48 0.01 12.04
CA ILE A 80 -24.27 0.19 12.84
C ILE A 80 -23.11 -0.45 12.08
N PHE A 81 -22.30 0.38 11.43
CA PHE A 81 -21.03 -0.07 10.90
C PHE A 81 -20.02 -0.21 12.04
N PRO A 82 -19.17 -1.25 12.01
CA PRO A 82 -18.06 -1.36 12.96
C PRO A 82 -17.12 -0.17 12.83
N LYS A 83 -16.49 0.25 13.92
CA LYS A 83 -15.49 1.32 13.92
C LYS A 83 -14.11 0.69 13.98
N ILE A 84 -13.33 0.83 12.91
CA ILE A 84 -11.97 0.30 12.82
C ILE A 84 -11.01 1.48 12.91
N GLU A 85 -10.38 1.64 14.07
CA GLU A 85 -9.32 2.63 14.28
C GLU A 85 -7.99 2.15 13.72
N LYS A 86 -7.71 0.85 13.70
CA LYS A 86 -6.46 0.29 13.21
C LYS A 86 -6.67 -1.17 12.87
N GLY A 87 -6.16 -1.63 11.73
CA GLY A 87 -6.43 -2.99 11.30
C GLY A 87 -5.81 -3.36 9.97
N ALA A 88 -5.70 -4.66 9.71
CA ALA A 88 -5.20 -5.20 8.46
C ALA A 88 -6.02 -6.42 8.06
N ALA A 89 -6.26 -6.58 6.76
CA ALA A 89 -7.06 -7.68 6.22
C ALA A 89 -6.59 -8.08 4.82
N ILE A 90 -7.01 -9.28 4.41
CA ILE A 90 -6.70 -9.91 3.12
C ILE A 90 -8.02 -10.19 2.41
N PHE A 91 -8.10 -9.83 1.13
CA PHE A 91 -9.30 -9.98 0.31
C PHE A 91 -8.95 -10.65 -1.01
N GLU A 92 -9.67 -11.72 -1.35
CA GLU A 92 -9.68 -12.28 -2.70
C GLU A 92 -10.63 -11.41 -3.53
N LYS A 93 -10.10 -10.76 -4.58
CA LYS A 93 -10.85 -9.86 -5.45
C LYS A 93 -10.76 -10.31 -6.90
N SER A 94 -11.69 -9.81 -7.71
CA SER A 94 -11.67 -9.92 -9.17
C SER A 94 -11.71 -8.53 -9.79
N THR A 95 -11.05 -8.38 -10.93
CA THR A 95 -11.15 -7.19 -11.79
C THR A 95 -12.51 -7.14 -12.48
N GLN A 96 -12.79 -6.06 -13.22
CA GLN A 96 -14.03 -5.92 -13.99
C GLN A 96 -14.13 -6.95 -15.13
N ASP A 97 -12.99 -7.45 -15.60
CA ASP A 97 -12.85 -8.52 -16.58
C ASP A 97 -12.58 -9.90 -15.94
N ASP A 98 -13.04 -10.08 -14.69
CA ASP A 98 -13.02 -11.34 -13.93
C ASP A 98 -11.63 -11.96 -13.69
N GLN A 99 -10.55 -11.18 -13.79
CA GLN A 99 -9.21 -11.64 -13.46
C GLN A 99 -8.97 -11.58 -11.93
N PRO A 100 -8.47 -12.66 -11.30
CA PRO A 100 -8.31 -12.70 -9.85
C PRO A 100 -7.07 -11.95 -9.38
N TYR A 101 -7.13 -11.36 -8.19
CA TYR A 101 -5.98 -10.87 -7.45
C TYR A 101 -6.22 -10.92 -5.94
N LEU A 102 -5.14 -10.97 -5.16
CA LEU A 102 -5.23 -10.91 -3.71
C LEU A 102 -4.87 -9.49 -3.24
N GLN A 103 -5.79 -8.81 -2.57
CA GLN A 103 -5.58 -7.50 -1.96
C GLN A 103 -5.23 -7.66 -0.47
N ILE A 104 -4.15 -7.03 -0.05
CA ILE A 104 -3.86 -6.68 1.34
C ILE A 104 -4.31 -5.24 1.56
N SER A 105 -5.02 -4.98 2.66
CA SER A 105 -5.32 -3.63 3.09
C SER A 105 -4.89 -3.41 4.53
N THR A 106 -4.28 -2.27 4.81
CA THR A 106 -3.89 -1.83 6.16
C THR A 106 -4.47 -0.46 6.44
N TRP A 107 -4.97 -0.24 7.65
CA TRP A 107 -5.46 1.02 8.16
C TRP A 107 -4.68 1.43 9.43
N ASN A 108 -4.18 2.66 9.46
CA ASN A 108 -3.40 3.27 10.54
C ASN A 108 -2.07 2.56 10.87
N TYR A 109 -1.40 2.01 9.84
CA TYR A 109 -0.02 1.51 9.91
C TYR A 109 0.95 2.41 9.12
N LYS A 110 0.85 3.73 9.31
CA LYS A 110 1.54 4.77 8.52
C LYS A 110 3.07 4.72 8.51
N TRP A 111 3.68 3.93 9.38
CA TRP A 111 5.13 3.78 9.51
C TRP A 111 5.64 2.44 8.96
N PHE A 112 4.73 1.57 8.49
CA PHE A 112 5.06 0.27 7.92
C PHE A 112 4.64 0.20 6.46
N THR A 113 5.52 -0.37 5.64
CA THR A 113 5.31 -0.60 4.21
C THR A 113 5.96 -1.91 3.77
N PHE A 114 5.43 -2.54 2.73
CA PHE A 114 6.09 -3.72 2.15
C PHE A 114 7.29 -3.34 1.26
N SER A 115 7.27 -2.15 0.66
CA SER A 115 8.37 -1.57 -0.13
C SER A 115 9.15 -0.52 0.68
N ASP A 116 10.26 0.00 0.17
CA ASP A 116 11.01 1.10 0.80
C ASP A 116 10.35 2.48 0.56
N PHE A 117 9.16 2.49 -0.07
CA PHE A 117 8.53 3.67 -0.67
C PHE A 117 7.01 3.68 -0.45
N TYR A 118 6.36 4.81 -0.73
CA TYR A 118 4.91 4.91 -0.86
C TYR A 118 4.55 5.19 -2.31
N TRP A 119 3.70 4.38 -2.92
CA TRP A 119 3.26 4.62 -4.30
C TRP A 119 2.11 5.63 -4.30
N VAL A 120 2.27 6.74 -5.02
CA VAL A 120 1.32 7.86 -5.04
C VAL A 120 0.60 8.02 -6.39
N PHE A 121 -0.68 8.42 -6.34
CA PHE A 121 -1.51 8.77 -7.51
C PHE A 121 -1.93 10.25 -7.52
N GLU A 122 -2.12 10.79 -8.72
CA GLU A 122 -2.00 12.23 -9.03
C GLU A 122 -3.09 13.14 -8.51
N ASN A 123 -4.35 12.68 -8.45
CA ASN A 123 -5.47 13.61 -8.66
C ASN A 123 -5.59 14.73 -7.62
N HIS A 124 -4.83 14.66 -6.51
CA HIS A 124 -4.74 15.71 -5.48
C HIS A 124 -3.32 16.01 -5.01
N LEU A 125 -2.29 15.78 -5.83
CA LEU A 125 -0.97 16.38 -5.60
C LEU A 125 -1.11 17.89 -5.72
N ASN A 126 -1.50 18.52 -4.62
CA ASN A 126 -1.44 19.95 -4.49
C ASN A 126 0.04 20.32 -4.60
N GLU A 127 0.43 20.95 -5.71
CA GLU A 127 1.81 21.35 -5.99
C GLU A 127 2.40 22.27 -4.90
N ASN A 128 1.58 22.81 -3.99
CA ASN A 128 2.04 23.54 -2.82
C ASN A 128 2.62 22.63 -1.72
N TRP A 129 2.25 21.35 -1.70
CA TRP A 129 2.63 20.39 -0.67
C TRP A 129 3.54 19.29 -1.21
N TYR A 130 3.29 18.82 -2.42
CA TYR A 130 4.11 17.79 -3.07
C TYR A 130 4.86 18.38 -4.25
N LEU A 131 6.19 18.29 -4.19
CA LEU A 131 7.06 18.85 -5.23
C LEU A 131 7.46 17.75 -6.19
N ASP A 132 7.13 17.91 -7.47
CA ASP A 132 7.68 17.07 -8.52
C ASP A 132 9.19 17.32 -8.64
N LYS A 133 10.01 16.31 -8.36
CA LYS A 133 11.48 16.44 -8.45
C LYS A 133 11.95 16.92 -9.82
N SER A 134 11.25 16.55 -10.91
CA SER A 134 11.61 16.97 -12.27
C SER A 134 11.44 18.47 -12.51
N LYS A 135 10.67 19.16 -11.67
CA LYS A 135 10.46 20.62 -11.69
C LYS A 135 11.40 21.37 -10.74
N ILE A 136 12.28 20.68 -10.00
CA ILE A 136 13.30 21.28 -9.14
C ILE A 136 14.55 21.58 -9.97
N PHE A 137 15.04 22.83 -9.92
CA PHE A 137 16.23 23.27 -10.64
C PHE A 137 17.07 24.24 -9.82
N TYR A 138 18.37 24.34 -10.12
CA TYR A 138 19.24 25.33 -9.49
C TYR A 138 19.16 26.65 -10.27
N ASP A 139 18.70 27.72 -9.62
CA ASP A 139 18.66 29.05 -10.19
C ASP A 139 20.04 29.72 -10.01
N GLU A 140 20.81 29.76 -11.08
CA GLU A 140 22.16 30.37 -11.11
C GLU A 140 22.16 31.86 -10.75
N LYS A 141 21.07 32.58 -11.06
CA LYS A 141 20.97 34.01 -10.77
C LYS A 141 20.77 34.24 -9.27
N GLU A 142 19.90 33.45 -8.67
CA GLU A 142 19.55 33.55 -7.25
C GLU A 142 20.47 32.71 -6.35
N LYS A 143 21.38 31.91 -6.95
CA LYS A 143 22.28 30.96 -6.27
C LYS A 143 21.55 30.04 -5.28
N LYS A 144 20.35 29.59 -5.67
CA LYS A 144 19.50 28.74 -4.81
C LYS A 144 18.73 27.74 -5.65
N TRP A 145 18.37 26.62 -5.04
CA TRP A 145 17.40 25.70 -5.63
C TRP A 145 16.01 26.34 -5.64
N SER A 146 15.32 26.19 -6.76
CA SER A 146 14.01 26.76 -7.06
C SER A 146 13.10 25.68 -7.62
N TYR A 147 11.80 25.92 -7.57
CA TYR A 147 10.77 25.04 -8.11
C TYR A 147 9.99 25.75 -9.21
N ALA A 148 9.91 25.12 -10.38
CA ALA A 148 9.14 25.64 -11.50
C ALA A 148 7.64 25.42 -11.21
N ARG A 149 6.98 26.44 -10.65
CA ARG A 149 5.51 26.51 -10.64
C ARG A 149 5.05 26.86 -12.05
N ASP A 150 4.34 25.95 -12.71
CA ASP A 150 3.69 26.26 -13.97
C ASP A 150 2.72 27.43 -13.74
N LYS A 151 3.00 28.59 -14.34
CA LYS A 151 2.11 29.77 -14.25
C LYS A 151 0.78 29.59 -15.01
N SER A 152 0.46 28.40 -15.51
CA SER A 152 -0.70 28.16 -16.38
C SER A 152 -1.37 26.78 -16.20
N SER A 153 -1.63 26.32 -14.97
CA SER A 153 -2.33 25.05 -14.76
C SER A 153 -3.84 25.06 -15.05
N ASN A 154 -4.42 26.16 -15.57
CA ASN A 154 -5.80 26.16 -16.04
C ASN A 154 -6.00 25.54 -17.44
N ASN A 155 -4.92 25.19 -18.16
CA ASN A 155 -4.97 24.58 -19.50
C ASN A 155 -4.16 23.28 -19.61
N SER A 156 -4.20 22.41 -18.59
CA SER A 156 -3.68 21.05 -18.71
C SER A 156 -4.67 20.14 -19.47
N ASN A 157 -4.84 20.37 -20.78
CA ASN A 157 -5.40 19.38 -21.71
C ASN A 157 -4.42 18.22 -21.99
N GLY A 158 -3.67 17.79 -20.98
CA GLY A 158 -2.69 16.73 -21.06
C GLY A 158 -2.50 16.14 -19.68
N SER A 159 -3.33 15.14 -19.37
CA SER A 159 -3.13 14.20 -18.27
C SER A 159 -1.74 13.55 -18.42
N LYS A 160 -0.71 14.17 -17.87
CA LYS A 160 0.60 13.54 -17.79
C LYS A 160 0.55 12.55 -16.64
N ASN A 161 -0.03 11.37 -16.86
CA ASN A 161 -0.08 10.23 -15.94
C ASN A 161 1.05 10.26 -14.87
N PHE A 162 0.78 10.70 -13.63
CA PHE A 162 1.72 10.55 -12.49
C PHE A 162 1.73 9.11 -11.95
N ALA A 163 1.13 8.17 -12.67
CA ALA A 163 1.33 6.78 -12.39
C ALA A 163 2.83 6.43 -12.56
N GLY A 164 3.36 5.59 -11.68
CA GLY A 164 4.80 5.32 -11.66
C GLY A 164 5.62 6.27 -10.77
N ARG A 165 5.00 6.86 -9.75
CA ARG A 165 5.65 7.79 -8.83
C ARG A 165 5.57 7.35 -7.37
N PHE A 166 6.52 7.81 -6.57
CA PHE A 166 6.62 7.45 -5.18
C PHE A 166 7.12 8.57 -4.27
N LEU A 167 6.88 8.39 -2.98
CA LEU A 167 7.45 9.16 -1.87
C LEU A 167 8.34 8.27 -1.01
N ILE A 168 9.28 8.90 -0.31
CA ILE A 168 10.17 8.23 0.63
C ILE A 168 9.61 8.29 2.05
N LYS A 169 10.02 7.35 2.89
CA LYS A 169 9.75 7.34 4.32
C LYS A 169 10.67 8.31 5.04
N GLU A 170 10.08 9.26 5.77
CA GLU A 170 10.81 10.13 6.70
C GLU A 170 11.49 9.28 7.79
N TYR A 171 12.67 9.70 8.25
CA TYR A 171 13.55 9.01 9.23
C TYR A 171 14.06 7.61 8.84
N TRP A 172 13.63 7.07 7.69
CA TRP A 172 14.11 5.79 7.20
C TRP A 172 15.55 5.91 6.74
N ARG A 173 16.43 5.02 7.24
CA ARG A 173 17.82 4.96 6.80
C ARG A 173 17.92 4.15 5.51
N TYR A 174 18.14 4.84 4.41
CA TYR A 174 18.34 4.23 3.10
C TYR A 174 19.80 3.81 2.92
N GLY A 175 20.04 2.79 2.09
CA GLY A 175 21.42 2.41 1.73
C GLY A 175 22.14 3.54 0.99
N ASP A 176 23.48 3.54 1.02
CA ASP A 176 24.33 4.65 0.55
C ASP A 176 23.96 5.19 -0.84
N SER A 177 23.61 4.31 -1.77
CA SER A 177 23.23 4.64 -3.14
C SER A 177 21.95 5.48 -3.19
N MET A 178 20.91 5.06 -2.46
CA MET A 178 19.65 5.78 -2.36
C MET A 178 19.80 7.02 -1.46
N GLN A 179 20.59 6.94 -0.39
CA GLN A 179 20.84 8.08 0.49
C GLN A 179 21.50 9.24 -0.26
N LYS A 180 22.40 8.98 -1.23
CA LYS A 180 22.95 10.01 -2.13
C LYS A 180 21.89 10.69 -3.01
N ILE A 181 20.90 9.93 -3.46
CA ILE A 181 19.78 10.44 -4.27
C ILE A 181 18.82 11.30 -3.43
N ILE A 182 18.68 10.98 -2.14
CA ILE A 182 17.82 11.68 -1.17
C ILE A 182 18.50 12.93 -0.63
N ASN A 183 19.76 12.83 -0.21
CA ASN A 183 20.55 13.90 0.42
C ASN A 183 20.99 15.01 -0.54
N ASN A 184 20.53 15.00 -1.80
CA ASN A 184 20.65 16.17 -2.64
C ASN A 184 19.85 17.30 -1.97
N ASN A 185 20.58 18.13 -1.24
CA ASN A 185 20.04 19.14 -0.36
C ASN A 185 19.50 20.29 -1.22
N TYR A 186 18.26 20.13 -1.68
CA TYR A 186 17.56 21.11 -2.50
C TYR A 186 17.11 22.34 -1.70
N GLY A 187 17.51 22.47 -0.42
CA GLY A 187 17.06 23.57 0.46
C GLY A 187 15.56 23.54 0.78
N PHE A 188 14.86 22.45 0.43
CA PHE A 188 13.47 22.23 0.80
C PHE A 188 13.42 21.50 2.14
N TYR A 189 12.57 21.98 3.05
CA TYR A 189 12.45 21.47 4.41
C TYR A 189 11.84 20.05 4.51
N TRP A 190 11.30 19.51 3.42
CA TRP A 190 10.43 18.34 3.44
C TRP A 190 10.77 17.36 2.30
N SER A 191 11.85 16.59 2.46
CA SER A 191 12.33 15.64 1.45
C SER A 191 11.34 14.49 1.17
N GLU A 192 10.51 14.17 2.15
CA GLU A 192 9.43 13.19 2.15
C GLU A 192 8.22 13.62 1.31
N ASN A 193 8.14 14.91 0.97
CA ASN A 193 7.12 15.47 0.09
C ASN A 193 7.60 15.63 -1.36
N ILE A 194 8.85 15.26 -1.66
CA ILE A 194 9.38 15.28 -3.03
C ILE A 194 8.95 14.00 -3.74
N VAL A 195 8.05 14.15 -4.72
CA VAL A 195 7.57 13.06 -5.57
C VAL A 195 8.65 12.68 -6.58
N ARG A 196 8.97 11.38 -6.62
CA ARG A 196 10.02 10.79 -7.46
C ARG A 196 9.45 9.81 -8.47
N THR A 197 10.21 9.53 -9.53
CA THR A 197 9.84 8.55 -10.56
C THR A 197 10.41 7.18 -10.22
N PHE A 198 9.69 6.09 -10.51
CA PHE A 198 10.14 4.71 -10.23
C PHE A 198 11.55 4.35 -10.72
N SER A 199 12.04 5.01 -11.77
CA SER A 199 13.44 4.89 -12.24
C SER A 199 14.49 5.14 -11.14
N GLU A 200 14.17 5.93 -10.12
CA GLU A 200 15.06 6.19 -8.98
C GLU A 200 15.15 5.02 -8.00
N GLN A 201 14.27 4.02 -8.08
CA GLN A 201 14.33 2.81 -7.24
C GLN A 201 15.35 1.79 -7.74
N LYS A 202 16.06 2.07 -8.85
CA LYS A 202 17.11 1.20 -9.42
C LYS A 202 18.13 0.65 -8.42
N PRO A 203 18.64 1.43 -7.44
CA PRO A 203 19.64 0.91 -6.51
C PRO A 203 19.04 0.12 -5.34
N SER A 204 17.71 0.07 -5.20
CA SER A 204 17.05 -0.72 -4.16
C SER A 204 16.97 -2.20 -4.54
N PRO A 205 17.05 -3.12 -3.56
CA PRO A 205 16.77 -4.54 -3.79
C PRO A 205 15.38 -4.75 -4.41
N ASP A 206 15.23 -5.73 -5.30
CA ASP A 206 13.97 -5.95 -6.04
C ASP A 206 12.77 -6.18 -5.12
N HIS A 207 12.95 -6.95 -4.04
CA HIS A 207 11.88 -7.19 -3.05
C HIS A 207 11.48 -5.94 -2.26
N LEU A 208 12.25 -4.85 -2.31
CA LEU A 208 11.94 -3.56 -1.67
C LEU A 208 11.41 -2.50 -2.65
N LYS A 209 11.37 -2.79 -3.95
CA LYS A 209 10.74 -1.92 -4.96
C LYS A 209 9.21 -1.96 -4.84
N SER A 210 8.54 -0.96 -5.40
CA SER A 210 7.07 -0.84 -5.37
C SER A 210 6.35 -1.99 -6.07
N ILE A 211 7.01 -2.68 -7.01
CA ILE A 211 6.52 -3.93 -7.61
C ILE A 211 7.66 -4.94 -7.61
N SER A 212 7.41 -6.15 -7.13
CA SER A 212 8.39 -7.24 -7.13
C SER A 212 7.79 -8.59 -7.51
N LEU A 213 8.62 -9.49 -8.02
CA LEU A 213 8.23 -10.87 -8.30
C LEU A 213 8.34 -11.75 -7.06
N VAL A 214 7.34 -12.62 -6.84
CA VAL A 214 7.26 -13.59 -5.75
C VAL A 214 6.99 -14.97 -6.33
N LYS A 215 7.97 -15.89 -6.27
CA LYS A 215 7.87 -17.21 -6.92
C LYS A 215 7.61 -18.35 -5.94
N ASN A 216 7.87 -18.11 -4.65
CA ASN A 216 7.84 -19.16 -3.63
C ASN A 216 7.71 -18.54 -2.22
N GLU A 217 7.68 -19.41 -1.22
CA GLU A 217 7.56 -19.02 0.19
C GLU A 217 8.71 -18.15 0.71
N LYS A 218 9.94 -18.38 0.24
CA LYS A 218 11.10 -17.59 0.64
C LYS A 218 10.99 -16.16 0.10
N ASP A 219 10.60 -16.03 -1.17
CA ASP A 219 10.37 -14.73 -1.80
C ASP A 219 9.21 -14.01 -1.10
N LEU A 220 8.16 -14.75 -0.71
CA LEU A 220 7.02 -14.20 0.02
C LEU A 220 7.43 -13.67 1.39
N LYS A 221 8.16 -14.46 2.19
CA LYS A 221 8.68 -14.01 3.50
C LYS A 221 9.53 -12.74 3.36
N THR A 222 10.36 -12.70 2.33
CA THR A 222 11.24 -11.57 2.05
C THR A 222 10.45 -10.34 1.62
N SER A 223 9.48 -10.50 0.73
CA SER A 223 8.64 -9.40 0.23
C SER A 223 7.64 -8.88 1.28
N LEU A 224 7.27 -9.73 2.24
CA LEU A 224 6.53 -9.35 3.44
C LEU A 224 7.45 -8.82 4.56
N ARG A 225 8.77 -8.73 4.33
CA ARG A 225 9.76 -8.21 5.29
C ARG A 225 9.78 -8.95 6.62
N LEU A 226 9.60 -10.27 6.56
CA LEU A 226 9.63 -11.16 7.72
C LEU A 226 11.01 -11.80 7.92
N ASN A 227 12.00 -11.43 7.10
CA ASN A 227 13.39 -11.83 7.32
C ASN A 227 14.03 -10.99 8.44
N GLN A 228 15.09 -11.51 9.06
CA GLN A 228 15.74 -10.89 10.20
C GLN A 228 16.35 -9.52 9.88
N GLU A 229 16.86 -9.32 8.67
CA GLU A 229 17.50 -8.06 8.24
C GLU A 229 16.48 -6.92 8.19
N ASP A 230 15.35 -7.13 7.50
CA ASP A 230 14.26 -6.16 7.41
C ASP A 230 13.62 -5.87 8.77
N GLN A 231 13.41 -6.90 9.58
CA GLN A 231 12.86 -6.74 10.93
C GLN A 231 13.78 -5.87 11.80
N SER A 232 15.09 -6.10 11.73
CA SER A 232 16.07 -5.27 12.45
C SER A 232 16.09 -3.83 11.96
N LYS A 233 15.95 -3.61 10.64
CA LYS A 233 15.85 -2.28 10.04
C LYS A 233 14.61 -1.54 10.53
N TYR A 234 13.47 -2.22 10.61
CA TYR A 234 12.22 -1.66 11.14
C TYR A 234 12.31 -1.33 12.62
N LEU A 235 12.85 -2.22 13.45
CA LEU A 235 13.02 -1.96 14.89
C LEU A 235 13.87 -0.70 15.13
N ASN A 236 14.98 -0.55 14.41
CA ASN A 236 15.80 0.66 14.51
C ASN A 236 15.03 1.90 14.04
N TYR A 237 14.27 1.78 12.95
CA TYR A 237 13.42 2.86 12.46
C TYR A 237 12.38 3.31 13.49
N PHE A 238 11.65 2.38 14.10
CA PHE A 238 10.63 2.68 15.11
C PHE A 238 11.22 3.28 16.38
N LYS A 239 12.44 2.87 16.78
CA LYS A 239 13.17 3.48 17.90
C LYS A 239 13.49 4.95 17.63
N ILE A 240 13.92 5.30 16.42
CA ILE A 240 14.19 6.68 16.02
C ILE A 240 12.91 7.51 16.03
N LEU A 241 11.80 6.96 15.53
CA LEU A 241 10.50 7.66 15.52
C LEU A 241 9.99 8.00 16.92
N LEU A 242 10.31 7.18 17.92
CA LEU A 242 9.88 7.35 19.31
C LEU A 242 10.98 7.87 20.23
N GLU A 243 12.08 8.40 19.69
CA GLU A 243 13.18 8.91 20.49
C GLU A 243 12.73 10.12 21.32
N ASP A 244 12.35 9.86 22.57
CA ASP A 244 11.98 10.85 23.58
C ASP A 244 12.95 10.70 24.76
N PRO A 245 13.82 11.69 25.03
CA PRO A 245 14.85 11.59 26.06
C PRO A 245 14.27 11.47 27.48
N ASN A 246 12.96 11.74 27.65
CA ASN A 246 12.29 11.71 28.95
C ASN A 246 11.46 10.44 29.17
N LYS A 247 11.48 9.46 28.25
CA LYS A 247 10.70 8.23 28.37
C LYS A 247 11.59 6.99 28.26
N THR A 248 11.19 5.94 28.97
CA THR A 248 11.77 4.61 28.77
C THR A 248 11.43 4.14 27.36
N PRO A 249 12.43 3.71 26.56
CA PRO A 249 12.16 3.17 25.23
C PRO A 249 11.26 1.93 25.31
N PRO A 250 10.26 1.79 24.42
CA PRO A 250 9.46 0.58 24.34
C PRO A 250 10.33 -0.64 24.01
N SER A 251 9.88 -1.82 24.43
CA SER A 251 10.49 -3.09 24.04
C SER A 251 10.31 -3.35 22.53
N ASP A 252 11.16 -4.19 21.95
CA ASP A 252 11.07 -4.56 20.53
C ASP A 252 9.71 -5.20 20.18
N GLU A 253 9.14 -5.99 21.09
CA GLU A 253 7.82 -6.61 20.91
C GLU A 253 6.70 -5.56 20.91
N GLU A 254 6.75 -4.57 21.81
CA GLU A 254 5.80 -3.47 21.82
C GLU A 254 5.88 -2.62 20.55
N LEU A 255 7.10 -2.35 20.05
CA LEU A 255 7.30 -1.63 18.80
C LEU A 255 6.72 -2.40 17.61
N LEU A 256 6.98 -3.70 17.50
CA LEU A 256 6.46 -4.51 16.41
C LEU A 256 4.93 -4.60 16.47
N ARG A 257 4.36 -4.83 17.65
CA ARG A 257 2.90 -4.87 17.84
C ARG A 257 2.24 -3.53 17.48
N GLU A 258 2.89 -2.42 17.83
CA GLU A 258 2.34 -1.09 17.55
C GLU A 258 2.49 -0.71 16.07
N PHE A 259 3.64 -0.93 15.45
CA PHE A 259 3.88 -0.36 14.13
C PHE A 259 3.69 -1.32 12.96
N THR A 260 3.58 -2.63 13.20
CA THR A 260 3.42 -3.61 12.11
C THR A 260 2.00 -4.18 12.05
N PRO A 261 1.51 -4.55 10.86
CA PRO A 261 0.13 -5.04 10.69
C PRO A 261 -0.07 -6.48 11.16
N TRP A 262 0.95 -7.12 11.74
CA TRP A 262 0.94 -8.56 12.01
C TRP A 262 0.03 -8.92 13.18
N SER A 263 -0.87 -9.86 12.94
CA SER A 263 -1.83 -10.36 13.93
C SER A 263 -2.18 -11.84 13.67
N ASP A 264 -3.00 -12.41 14.54
CA ASP A 264 -3.51 -13.78 14.38
C ASP A 264 -4.32 -13.96 13.08
N THR A 265 -4.96 -12.90 12.59
CA THR A 265 -5.76 -12.92 11.36
C THR A 265 -5.02 -12.35 10.15
N PHE A 266 -3.93 -11.62 10.36
CA PHE A 266 -3.09 -11.05 9.32
C PHE A 266 -1.63 -11.45 9.53
N ASN A 267 -1.22 -12.58 8.97
CA ASN A 267 0.14 -13.12 9.10
C ASN A 267 0.57 -13.90 7.87
N PHE A 268 1.84 -14.35 7.88
CA PHE A 268 2.45 -15.14 6.81
C PHE A 268 1.62 -16.36 6.43
N THR A 269 1.16 -17.14 7.41
CA THR A 269 0.44 -18.40 7.17
C THR A 269 -0.88 -18.11 6.45
N THR A 270 -1.63 -17.10 6.90
CA THR A 270 -2.89 -16.70 6.26
C THR A 270 -2.65 -16.22 4.83
N ILE A 271 -1.69 -15.31 4.60
CA ILE A 271 -1.38 -14.80 3.25
C ILE A 271 -0.94 -15.95 2.34
N LYS A 272 0.00 -16.78 2.78
CA LYS A 272 0.50 -17.93 2.02
C LYS A 272 -0.63 -18.88 1.64
N SER A 273 -1.57 -19.16 2.54
CA SER A 273 -2.68 -20.10 2.27
C SER A 273 -3.61 -19.64 1.14
N LYS A 274 -3.57 -18.35 0.79
CA LYS A 274 -4.34 -17.73 -0.30
C LYS A 274 -3.58 -17.65 -1.62
N LEU A 275 -2.31 -18.06 -1.64
CA LEU A 275 -1.46 -18.04 -2.83
C LEU A 275 -1.20 -19.48 -3.29
N ASP A 276 -1.33 -19.71 -4.58
CA ASP A 276 -1.10 -20.98 -5.24
C ASP A 276 0.22 -20.95 -6.02
N PHE A 277 1.32 -21.13 -5.28
CA PHE A 277 2.67 -21.16 -5.87
C PHE A 277 2.93 -22.39 -6.76
N ALA A 278 2.03 -23.37 -6.80
CA ALA A 278 2.18 -24.50 -7.73
C ALA A 278 1.85 -24.07 -9.16
N ASN A 279 0.80 -23.27 -9.32
CA ASN A 279 0.31 -22.83 -10.63
C ASN A 279 0.73 -21.41 -11.02
N TYR A 280 1.11 -20.57 -10.05
CA TYR A 280 1.40 -19.16 -10.29
C TYR A 280 2.69 -18.68 -9.64
N ASP A 281 3.31 -17.69 -10.29
CA ASP A 281 4.14 -16.70 -9.60
C ASP A 281 3.28 -15.43 -9.42
N TYR A 282 3.75 -14.46 -8.63
CA TYR A 282 2.97 -13.26 -8.36
C TYR A 282 3.80 -11.99 -8.54
N LEU A 283 3.23 -10.98 -9.20
CA LEU A 283 3.71 -9.61 -9.08
C LEU A 283 3.06 -9.00 -7.84
N PHE A 284 3.87 -8.60 -6.86
CA PHE A 284 3.42 -7.94 -5.65
C PHE A 284 3.58 -6.43 -5.79
N ALA A 285 2.48 -5.76 -6.12
CA ALA A 285 2.36 -4.31 -6.18
C ALA A 285 2.06 -3.77 -4.78
N LYS A 286 2.90 -2.90 -4.23
CA LYS A 286 2.95 -2.60 -2.80
C LYS A 286 2.60 -1.16 -2.49
N ASP A 287 1.98 -0.98 -1.33
CA ASP A 287 1.81 0.31 -0.65
C ASP A 287 1.18 1.37 -1.55
N LEU A 288 0.17 0.95 -2.33
CA LEU A 288 -0.65 1.83 -3.15
C LEU A 288 -1.44 2.75 -2.23
N TYR A 289 -1.22 4.04 -2.42
CA TYR A 289 -1.79 5.09 -1.60
C TYR A 289 -2.60 6.08 -2.44
N SER A 290 -3.83 6.33 -2.03
CA SER A 290 -4.67 7.39 -2.60
C SER A 290 -4.77 8.56 -1.62
N LEU A 291 -4.39 9.76 -2.08
CA LEU A 291 -4.58 11.03 -1.38
C LEU A 291 -6.05 11.44 -1.17
N ASN A 292 -7.00 10.57 -1.55
CA ASN A 292 -8.42 10.89 -1.61
C ASN A 292 -9.23 10.17 -0.53
N THR A 293 -8.84 10.32 0.73
CA THR A 293 -9.71 9.93 1.85
C THR A 293 -10.39 11.17 2.40
N ARG A 294 -11.65 11.39 1.96
CA ARG A 294 -12.58 12.43 2.44
C ARG A 294 -13.12 12.13 3.84
N THR A 295 -12.29 11.60 4.71
CA THR A 295 -12.69 11.16 6.04
C THR A 295 -11.84 11.90 7.06
N ILE A 296 -12.46 12.88 7.72
CA ILE A 296 -11.96 13.46 8.98
C ILE A 296 -11.97 12.40 10.10
N ASN A 297 -12.61 11.25 9.85
CA ASN A 297 -12.73 10.18 10.80
C ASN A 297 -11.43 9.37 10.81
N TYR A 298 -10.82 9.28 11.99
CA TYR A 298 -9.73 8.34 12.32
C TYR A 298 -10.15 6.86 12.18
N GLU A 299 -11.45 6.62 11.99
CA GLU A 299 -12.09 5.32 11.91
C GLU A 299 -12.68 5.06 10.52
N ILE A 300 -12.60 3.81 10.06
CA ILE A 300 -13.31 3.31 8.87
C ILE A 300 -14.33 2.24 9.27
N ALA A 301 -15.32 2.04 8.39
CA ALA A 301 -16.32 1.00 8.56
C ALA A 301 -15.89 -0.38 8.02
N ASP A 302 -14.92 -0.42 7.12
CA ASP A 302 -14.58 -1.62 6.35
C ASP A 302 -13.15 -1.54 5.81
N LEU A 303 -12.38 -2.64 5.94
CA LEU A 303 -11.03 -2.73 5.40
C LEU A 303 -11.00 -3.06 3.89
N ASN A 304 -12.13 -3.40 3.26
CA ASN A 304 -12.19 -3.80 1.85
C ASN A 304 -12.09 -2.63 0.84
N GLY A 305 -12.17 -1.38 1.30
CA GLY A 305 -12.10 -0.17 0.46
C GLY A 305 -10.69 0.20 -0.02
N GLY A 306 -10.59 1.41 -0.58
CA GLY A 306 -9.34 2.01 -1.04
C GLY A 306 -9.01 1.74 -2.50
N VAL A 307 -7.72 1.73 -2.84
CA VAL A 307 -7.25 1.45 -4.20
C VAL A 307 -7.51 -0.01 -4.55
N ASN A 308 -8.04 -0.26 -5.73
CA ASN A 308 -8.32 -1.59 -6.28
C ASN A 308 -7.77 -1.71 -7.72
N ILE A 309 -7.86 -2.90 -8.33
CA ILE A 309 -7.50 -3.12 -9.73
C ILE A 309 -8.78 -3.31 -10.55
N ASN A 310 -9.00 -2.43 -11.53
CA ASN A 310 -10.10 -2.53 -12.49
C ASN A 310 -9.79 -3.55 -13.58
N SER A 311 -8.54 -3.58 -14.06
CA SER A 311 -8.02 -4.55 -15.02
C SER A 311 -6.50 -4.55 -15.01
N TYR A 312 -5.88 -5.64 -15.49
CA TYR A 312 -4.45 -5.70 -15.72
C TYR A 312 -4.10 -6.55 -16.95
N ASN A 313 -2.94 -6.28 -17.53
CA ASN A 313 -2.37 -7.08 -18.61
C ASN A 313 -0.85 -7.20 -18.42
N ILE A 314 -0.33 -8.40 -18.60
CA ILE A 314 1.07 -8.72 -18.39
C ILE A 314 1.57 -9.42 -19.65
N ASP A 315 2.53 -8.79 -20.31
CA ASP A 315 3.19 -9.30 -21.50
C ASP A 315 4.68 -9.54 -21.18
N PRO A 316 5.06 -10.79 -20.85
CA PRO A 316 6.44 -11.16 -20.56
C PRO A 316 7.41 -10.94 -21.72
N GLU A 317 6.95 -11.14 -22.96
CA GLU A 317 7.80 -11.06 -24.15
C GLU A 317 8.23 -9.62 -24.41
N ASN A 318 7.27 -8.69 -24.34
CA ASN A 318 7.53 -7.26 -24.52
C ASN A 318 7.86 -6.54 -23.20
N LYS A 319 8.03 -7.28 -22.10
CA LYS A 319 8.24 -6.75 -20.74
C LYS A 319 7.30 -5.62 -20.40
N THR A 320 6.01 -5.79 -20.70
CA THR A 320 5.00 -4.75 -20.48
C THR A 320 4.06 -5.16 -19.35
N LEU A 321 3.84 -4.25 -18.41
CA LEU A 321 2.87 -4.39 -17.34
C LEU A 321 1.89 -3.23 -17.44
N LYS A 322 0.62 -3.55 -17.71
CA LYS A 322 -0.47 -2.60 -17.70
C LYS A 322 -1.34 -2.83 -16.48
N ILE A 323 -1.57 -1.81 -15.66
CA ILE A 323 -2.50 -1.90 -14.53
C ILE A 323 -3.41 -0.69 -14.58
N ASN A 324 -4.71 -0.95 -14.70
CA ASN A 324 -5.74 0.04 -14.52
C ASN A 324 -6.29 -0.06 -13.10
N LEU A 325 -6.05 0.98 -12.31
CA LEU A 325 -6.45 1.07 -10.92
C LEU A 325 -7.76 1.82 -10.79
N GLY A 326 -8.57 1.41 -9.82
CA GLY A 326 -9.76 2.12 -9.40
C GLY A 326 -9.70 2.49 -7.91
N PHE A 327 -10.82 3.02 -7.42
CA PHE A 327 -10.95 3.42 -6.02
C PHE A 327 -12.35 3.10 -5.49
N ASP A 328 -12.39 2.27 -4.46
CA ASP A 328 -13.59 2.01 -3.67
C ASP A 328 -13.66 3.02 -2.52
N PHE A 329 -14.71 3.83 -2.49
CA PHE A 329 -14.90 4.82 -1.43
C PHE A 329 -15.09 4.16 -0.06
N GLU A 330 -14.58 4.83 0.97
CA GLU A 330 -14.81 4.46 2.36
C GLU A 330 -16.30 4.51 2.70
N LYS A 331 -16.80 3.45 3.32
CA LYS A 331 -18.10 3.47 3.98
C LYS A 331 -17.99 4.37 5.20
N GLN A 332 -18.82 5.41 5.28
CA GLN A 332 -18.82 6.32 6.42
C GLN A 332 -19.44 5.63 7.65
N THR A 333 -18.83 5.84 8.82
CA THR A 333 -19.29 5.29 10.10
C THR A 333 -20.37 6.16 10.78
N CYS A 334 -20.72 7.32 10.22
CA CYS A 334 -21.61 8.30 10.85
C CYS A 334 -23.07 8.21 10.37
N TYR A 335 -24.00 8.57 11.26
CA TYR A 335 -25.44 8.59 11.01
C TYR A 335 -25.95 9.99 10.68
N GLY A 336 -26.79 10.12 9.63
CA GLY A 336 -27.53 11.34 9.32
C GLY A 336 -26.78 12.36 8.43
N ILE A 337 -27.12 13.65 8.56
CA ILE A 337 -26.39 14.75 7.91
C ILE A 337 -25.05 14.89 8.61
N CYS A 338 -24.09 14.04 8.23
CA CYS A 338 -22.71 14.29 8.57
C CYS A 338 -22.37 15.58 7.84
N ALA A 339 -22.27 16.68 8.58
CA ALA A 339 -21.62 17.88 8.08
C ALA A 339 -20.19 17.44 7.76
N SER A 340 -19.97 16.96 6.54
CA SER A 340 -18.64 16.76 6.00
C SER A 340 -18.06 18.15 5.86
N THR A 341 -17.48 18.68 6.93
CA THR A 341 -16.54 19.78 6.78
C THR A 341 -15.44 19.21 5.90
N TYR A 342 -15.39 19.69 4.67
CA TYR A 342 -14.48 19.21 3.65
C TYR A 342 -13.06 19.64 4.02
N GLU A 343 -12.44 18.95 4.96
CA GLU A 343 -11.02 19.08 5.22
C GLU A 343 -10.30 17.93 4.54
N TYR A 344 -9.51 18.27 3.51
CA TYR A 344 -8.44 17.42 3.06
C TYR A 344 -7.42 17.33 4.19
N ARG A 345 -7.55 16.31 5.05
CA ARG A 345 -6.51 15.98 6.01
C ARG A 345 -5.56 14.99 5.38
N TYR A 346 -4.29 15.37 5.36
CA TYR A 346 -3.17 14.73 4.67
C TYR A 346 -2.71 13.44 5.34
N GLU A 347 -3.63 12.64 5.89
CA GLU A 347 -3.28 11.47 6.70
C GLU A 347 -3.38 10.20 5.86
N TRP A 348 -2.22 9.57 5.63
CA TRP A 348 -2.07 8.34 4.86
C TRP A 348 -2.44 7.13 5.71
N ASN A 349 -3.72 7.00 5.99
CA ASN A 349 -4.19 6.00 6.93
C ASN A 349 -4.38 4.64 6.24
N ARG A 350 -4.74 4.62 4.95
CA ARG A 350 -4.89 3.37 4.18
C ARG A 350 -3.73 3.11 3.23
N LEU A 351 -3.24 1.87 3.23
CA LEU A 351 -2.42 1.33 2.15
C LEU A 351 -3.08 0.06 1.60
N ASN A 352 -3.06 -0.08 0.28
CA ASN A 352 -3.48 -1.29 -0.41
C ASN A 352 -2.26 -1.92 -1.11
N SER A 353 -2.11 -3.24 -1.06
CA SER A 353 -1.08 -3.97 -1.81
C SER A 353 -1.72 -5.17 -2.49
N MET A 354 -1.23 -5.57 -3.66
CA MET A 354 -1.89 -6.53 -4.53
C MET A 354 -0.92 -7.62 -4.98
N PHE A 355 -1.28 -8.89 -4.80
CA PHE A 355 -0.64 -9.99 -5.50
C PHE A 355 -1.42 -10.29 -6.79
N ILE A 356 -0.78 -10.01 -7.92
CA ILE A 356 -1.32 -10.23 -9.25
C ILE A 356 -0.75 -11.55 -9.77
N PRO A 357 -1.57 -12.58 -10.00
CA PRO A 357 -1.09 -13.89 -10.45
C PRO A 357 -0.57 -13.80 -11.88
N ILE A 358 0.56 -14.45 -12.11
CA ILE A 358 1.13 -14.71 -13.43
C ILE A 358 1.38 -16.21 -13.58
N LYS A 359 1.29 -16.71 -14.81
CA LYS A 359 1.60 -18.12 -15.10
C LYS A 359 2.97 -18.48 -14.53
N LYS A 360 3.04 -19.63 -13.83
CA LYS A 360 4.29 -20.12 -13.24
C LYS A 360 5.45 -20.07 -14.23
N ASN A 361 6.58 -19.49 -13.81
CA ASN A 361 7.81 -19.40 -14.60
C ASN A 361 7.66 -18.69 -15.96
N SER A 362 6.61 -17.87 -16.16
CA SER A 362 6.52 -17.05 -17.38
C SER A 362 7.51 -15.89 -17.39
N ILE A 363 8.04 -15.51 -16.23
CA ILE A 363 9.04 -14.46 -16.04
C ILE A 363 10.13 -14.98 -15.10
N ASP A 364 11.39 -14.90 -15.53
CA ASP A 364 12.53 -15.31 -14.71
C ASP A 364 12.86 -14.30 -13.61
N SER A 365 12.81 -13.01 -13.97
CA SER A 365 13.06 -11.89 -13.07
C SER A 365 12.20 -10.67 -13.44
N PHE A 366 11.84 -9.88 -12.43
CA PHE A 366 11.12 -8.63 -12.61
C PHE A 366 11.93 -7.49 -11.99
N ASP A 367 12.50 -6.64 -12.83
CA ASP A 367 13.08 -5.35 -12.45
C ASP A 367 12.23 -4.26 -13.07
N MET A 368 11.50 -3.52 -12.24
CA MET A 368 10.57 -2.48 -12.72
C MET A 368 11.22 -1.44 -13.64
N ASN A 369 12.55 -1.24 -13.55
CA ASN A 369 13.29 -0.29 -14.41
C ASN A 369 13.54 -0.82 -15.82
N GLN A 370 13.30 -2.11 -16.06
CA GLN A 370 13.48 -2.79 -17.34
C GLN A 370 12.16 -3.13 -18.02
N TRP A 371 11.04 -2.81 -17.37
CA TRP A 371 9.70 -3.09 -17.83
C TRP A 371 9.00 -1.81 -18.26
N ASN A 372 8.19 -1.90 -19.30
CA ASN A 372 7.30 -0.84 -19.74
C ASN A 372 6.07 -0.85 -18.83
N LEU A 373 6.00 0.10 -17.91
CA LEU A 373 4.91 0.22 -16.95
C LEU A 373 3.87 1.20 -17.49
N ASP A 374 2.70 0.69 -17.83
CA ASP A 374 1.54 1.46 -18.27
C ASP A 374 0.52 1.46 -17.13
N LEU A 375 0.62 2.46 -16.27
CA LEU A 375 -0.12 2.53 -15.03
C LEU A 375 -1.17 3.63 -15.21
N GLU A 376 -2.44 3.29 -14.99
CA GLU A 376 -3.55 4.22 -15.12
C GLU A 376 -4.39 4.20 -13.85
N PHE A 377 -4.90 5.36 -13.46
CA PHE A 377 -5.82 5.47 -12.32
C PHE A 377 -7.13 6.08 -12.80
N LEU A 378 -8.15 5.25 -12.95
CA LEU A 378 -9.48 5.70 -13.31
C LEU A 378 -10.22 6.13 -12.05
N TYR A 379 -10.46 7.43 -11.95
CA TYR A 379 -11.35 7.93 -10.94
C TYR A 379 -12.80 7.61 -11.34
N PRO A 380 -13.63 7.06 -10.44
CA PRO A 380 -15.05 6.90 -10.73
C PRO A 380 -15.63 8.28 -11.10
N GLN A 381 -16.03 8.42 -12.37
CA GLN A 381 -16.70 9.62 -12.85
C GLN A 381 -17.93 9.82 -11.98
N LYS A 382 -18.11 11.01 -11.42
CA LYS A 382 -19.11 11.38 -10.39
C LYS A 382 -20.58 11.04 -10.76
N LYS A 383 -20.84 10.58 -11.98
CA LYS A 383 -22.16 10.25 -12.53
C LYS A 383 -22.92 9.19 -11.71
N ASP A 384 -22.23 8.23 -11.10
CA ASP A 384 -22.91 7.11 -10.42
C ASP A 384 -23.26 7.40 -8.94
N SER A 385 -22.75 8.50 -8.37
CA SER A 385 -23.07 8.89 -6.98
C SER A 385 -24.46 9.51 -6.80
N LEU A 386 -25.13 9.89 -7.89
CA LEU A 386 -26.49 10.43 -7.87
C LEU A 386 -27.57 9.34 -7.88
N GLU A 387 -27.21 8.09 -8.17
CA GLU A 387 -28.16 6.95 -8.15
C GLU A 387 -28.17 6.22 -6.79
N LEU A 388 -27.18 6.42 -5.93
CA LEU A 388 -27.15 5.88 -4.57
C LEU A 388 -28.00 6.67 -3.55
N HIS A 389 -28.60 7.79 -3.98
CA HIS A 389 -29.52 8.60 -3.17
C HIS A 389 -30.94 8.66 -3.74
N LYS A 390 -31.27 7.79 -4.69
CA LYS A 390 -32.64 7.48 -5.12
C LYS A 390 -33.02 6.10 -4.64
#